data_AF-A0A971Q6N8-F1
#
_entry.id   AF-A0A971Q6N8-F1
#
_cell.length_a   1.000
_cell.length_b   1.000
_cell.length_c   1.000
_cell.angle_alpha   90.00
_cell.angle_beta   90.00
_cell.angle_gamma   90.00
#
_symmetry.space_group_name_H-M   'P 1'
#
loop_
_entity.id
_entity.type
_entity.pdbx_description
1 polymer ?
#
loop_
_entity_poly.entity_id
_entity_poly.type
_entity_poly.pdbx_seq_one_letter_code
_entity_poly.pdbx_strand_id
1 'polypeptide(L)'
;MKTSHRSAVIVPRKAAPAFRAFTLIELLVVVAIIAVLVAMLLPALTSAREQARAAVCCSNLRQIGVTLFRWTEEYGGYMLCDGIPSNYGAAAVGPGYSLPAGPYDGPYTWCETWVQRGYLDTVADGTLSAKGSILECPTETVPANYRYQPHYGWNYVWLGHWWNNYYQFEKLSRCALPSDTLAFGDSGGADRDASYVINWSPAQAPLYIPQPRHSGTAGFFWLDGHVARLPQEDIYSNSAYYWQFEK
;
A
#
# COMPACT_ATOMS: atom_id res chain seq x y z
N MET A 1 29.50 28.24 97.45
CA MET A 1 29.87 27.96 96.05
C MET A 1 29.26 26.60 95.68
N LYS A 2 28.03 26.59 95.13
CA LYS A 2 27.27 25.35 94.83
C LYS A 2 27.52 24.94 93.37
N THR A 3 27.94 23.70 93.19
CA THR A 3 28.14 23.02 91.91
C THR A 3 26.78 22.66 91.28
N SER A 4 26.62 22.90 89.97
CA SER A 4 25.45 22.50 89.19
C SER A 4 25.88 21.54 88.09
N HIS A 5 25.82 20.24 88.37
CA HIS A 5 25.93 19.19 87.35
C HIS A 5 24.61 19.08 86.59
N ARG A 6 24.61 19.46 85.31
CA ARG A 6 23.51 19.14 84.39
C ARG A 6 23.78 17.77 83.76
N SER A 7 22.99 16.77 84.13
CA SER A 7 23.00 15.45 83.48
C SER A 7 22.39 15.55 82.09
N ALA A 8 23.14 15.11 81.07
CA ALA A 8 22.64 15.03 79.70
C ALA A 8 21.66 13.85 79.57
N VAL A 9 20.45 14.12 79.07
CA VAL A 9 19.45 13.10 78.75
C VAL A 9 19.77 12.52 77.38
N ILE A 10 20.09 11.22 77.30
CA ILE A 10 20.27 10.50 76.03
C ILE A 10 18.88 10.09 75.52
N VAL A 11 18.44 10.70 74.42
CA VAL A 11 17.20 10.29 73.73
C VAL A 11 17.53 9.16 72.74
N PRO A 12 16.84 8.01 72.76
CA PRO A 12 17.10 6.94 71.80
C PRO A 12 16.68 7.37 70.39
N ARG A 13 17.60 7.30 69.42
CA ARG A 13 17.28 7.45 67.99
C ARG A 13 16.40 6.27 67.57
N LYS A 14 15.20 6.54 67.01
CA LYS A 14 14.40 5.50 66.33
C LYS A 14 15.28 4.86 65.24
N ALA A 15 15.38 3.54 65.24
CA ALA A 15 16.09 2.80 64.22
C ALA A 15 15.49 3.14 62.84
N ALA A 16 16.32 3.58 61.90
CA ALA A 16 15.89 3.80 60.53
C ALA A 16 15.42 2.45 59.94
N PRO A 17 14.35 2.42 59.15
CA PRO A 17 13.92 1.18 58.50
C PRO A 17 15.08 0.64 57.66
N ALA A 18 15.45 -0.62 57.89
CA ALA A 18 16.49 -1.27 57.12
C ALA A 18 16.02 -1.39 55.66
N PHE A 19 16.64 -0.62 54.77
CA PHE A 19 16.48 -0.83 53.33
C PHE A 19 17.03 -2.22 53.00
N ARG A 20 16.17 -3.10 52.50
CA ARG A 20 16.60 -4.41 51.99
C ARG A 20 17.53 -4.17 50.81
N ALA A 21 18.79 -4.56 50.94
CA ALA A 21 19.75 -4.52 49.85
C ALA A 21 19.35 -5.56 48.80
N PHE A 22 19.18 -5.11 47.55
CA PHE A 22 18.86 -5.98 46.42
C PHE A 22 20.07 -6.84 46.06
N THR A 23 19.89 -8.15 45.93
CA THR A 23 20.98 -9.05 45.57
C THR A 23 21.17 -9.10 44.05
N LEU A 24 22.40 -9.36 43.60
CA LEU A 24 22.69 -9.56 42.17
C LEU A 24 21.88 -10.73 41.58
N ILE A 25 21.60 -11.75 42.39
CA ILE A 25 20.83 -12.93 41.96
C ILE A 25 19.36 -12.56 41.70
N GLU A 26 18.74 -11.75 42.57
CA GLU A 26 17.37 -11.27 42.36
C GLU A 26 17.25 -10.47 41.06
N LEU A 27 18.24 -9.63 40.75
CA LEU A 27 18.27 -8.90 39.48
C LEU A 27 18.43 -9.84 38.28
N LEU A 28 19.36 -10.80 38.39
CA LEU A 28 19.68 -11.76 37.32
C LEU A 28 18.46 -12.61 36.94
N VAL A 29 17.72 -13.12 37.93
CA VAL A 29 16.54 -13.96 37.68
C VAL A 29 15.44 -13.14 36.99
N VAL A 30 15.23 -11.89 37.39
CA VAL A 30 14.21 -11.02 36.77
C VAL A 30 14.54 -10.73 35.31
N VAL A 31 15.79 -10.35 35.01
CA VAL A 31 16.17 -10.10 33.61
C VAL A 31 16.13 -11.38 32.78
N ALA A 32 16.44 -12.54 33.36
CA ALA A 32 16.31 -13.83 32.69
C ALA A 32 14.85 -14.15 32.32
N ILE A 33 13.91 -13.92 33.24
CA ILE A 33 12.47 -14.12 32.95
C ILE A 33 12.00 -13.16 31.87
N ILE A 34 12.36 -11.87 31.95
CA ILE A 34 12.01 -10.86 30.93
C ILE A 34 12.57 -11.27 29.56
N ALA A 35 13.82 -11.75 29.51
CA ALA A 35 14.46 -12.19 28.27
C ALA A 35 13.70 -13.37 27.62
N VAL A 36 13.28 -14.37 28.41
CA VAL A 36 12.48 -15.50 27.91
C VAL A 36 11.12 -15.03 27.38
N LEU A 37 10.43 -14.14 28.11
CA LEU A 37 9.14 -13.60 27.68
C LEU A 37 9.26 -12.80 26.37
N VAL A 38 10.25 -11.92 26.27
CA VAL A 38 10.49 -11.13 25.04
C VAL A 38 10.87 -12.03 23.87
N ALA A 39 11.67 -13.08 24.11
CA ALA A 39 12.06 -14.03 23.08
C ALA A 39 10.85 -14.75 22.46
N MET A 40 9.82 -15.07 23.25
CA MET A 40 8.57 -15.67 22.75
C MET A 40 7.64 -14.64 22.09
N LEU A 41 7.66 -13.38 22.55
CA LEU A 41 6.76 -12.33 22.04
C LEU A 41 7.24 -11.71 20.73
N LEU A 42 8.54 -11.62 20.49
CA LEU A 42 9.08 -10.91 19.33
C LEU A 42 8.65 -11.52 17.98
N PRO A 43 8.70 -12.86 17.76
CA PRO A 43 8.24 -13.46 16.51
C PRO A 43 6.73 -13.32 16.29
N ALA A 44 5.93 -13.39 17.37
CA ALA A 44 4.49 -13.19 17.29
C ALA A 44 4.15 -11.74 16.91
N LEU A 45 4.87 -10.76 17.48
CA LEU A 45 4.67 -9.34 17.19
C LEU A 45 5.06 -8.97 15.76
N THR A 46 6.12 -9.57 15.20
CA THR A 46 6.49 -9.32 13.79
C THR A 46 5.43 -9.87 12.84
N SER A 47 4.91 -11.07 13.09
CA SER A 47 3.81 -11.65 12.31
C SER A 47 2.53 -10.81 12.40
N ALA A 48 2.14 -10.37 13.60
CA ALA A 48 0.96 -9.54 13.80
C ALA A 48 1.07 -8.19 13.08
N ARG A 49 2.25 -7.54 13.12
CA ARG A 49 2.51 -6.30 12.38
C ARG A 49 2.39 -6.49 10.88
N GLU A 50 2.86 -7.61 10.35
CA GLU A 50 2.77 -7.89 8.92
C GLU A 50 1.32 -8.14 8.47
N GLN A 51 0.54 -8.86 9.27
CA GLN A 51 -0.90 -9.02 9.02
C GLN A 51 -1.65 -7.69 9.07
N ALA A 52 -1.31 -6.80 10.01
CA ALA A 52 -1.88 -5.46 10.07
C ALA A 52 -1.56 -4.63 8.82
N ARG A 53 -0.33 -4.67 8.32
CA ARG A 53 0.06 -3.99 7.07
C ARG A 53 -0.70 -4.56 5.87
N ALA A 54 -0.85 -5.88 5.80
CA ALA A 54 -1.64 -6.52 4.75
C ALA A 54 -3.11 -6.08 4.78
N ALA A 55 -3.70 -5.94 5.98
CA ALA A 55 -5.06 -5.44 6.14
C ALA A 55 -5.19 -3.98 5.66
N VAL A 56 -4.17 -3.14 5.90
CA VAL A 56 -4.12 -1.77 5.36
C VAL A 56 -4.10 -1.79 3.83
N CYS A 57 -3.27 -2.62 3.20
CA CYS A 57 -3.23 -2.73 1.74
C CYS A 57 -4.56 -3.17 1.13
N CYS A 58 -5.24 -4.16 1.75
CA CYS A 58 -6.59 -4.54 1.32
C CYS A 58 -7.60 -3.39 1.46
N SER A 59 -7.47 -2.57 2.51
CA SER A 59 -8.29 -1.37 2.70
C SER A 59 -8.02 -0.30 1.63
N ASN A 60 -6.74 -0.09 1.27
CA ASN A 60 -6.34 0.83 0.20
C ASN A 60 -6.93 0.37 -1.13
N LEU A 61 -6.77 -0.90 -1.49
CA LEU A 61 -7.37 -1.49 -2.71
C LEU A 61 -8.89 -1.31 -2.76
N ARG A 62 -9.58 -1.52 -1.63
CA ARG A 62 -11.03 -1.28 -1.56
C ARG A 62 -11.40 0.18 -1.81
N GLN A 63 -10.68 1.13 -1.22
CA GLN A 63 -10.94 2.56 -1.42
C GLN A 63 -10.65 3.01 -2.86
N ILE A 64 -9.58 2.51 -3.46
CA ILE A 64 -9.26 2.72 -4.88
C ILE A 64 -10.39 2.15 -5.75
N GLY A 65 -10.84 0.92 -5.47
CA GLY A 65 -11.95 0.27 -6.17
C GLY A 65 -13.30 0.98 -6.04
N VAL A 66 -13.61 1.54 -4.87
CA VAL A 66 -14.81 2.39 -4.71
C VAL A 66 -14.73 3.62 -5.61
N THR A 67 -13.53 4.18 -5.81
CA THR A 67 -13.33 5.33 -6.70
C THR A 67 -13.64 4.97 -8.15
N LEU A 68 -13.32 3.75 -8.59
CA LEU A 68 -13.73 3.25 -9.91
C LEU A 68 -15.24 3.29 -10.07
N PHE A 69 -16.00 2.76 -9.11
CA PHE A 69 -17.46 2.75 -9.25
C PHE A 69 -18.05 4.15 -9.26
N ARG A 70 -17.56 5.04 -8.38
CA ARG A 70 -17.96 6.46 -8.39
C ARG A 70 -17.69 7.12 -9.72
N TRP A 71 -16.52 6.86 -10.30
CA TRP A 71 -16.18 7.34 -11.63
C TRP A 71 -17.16 6.81 -12.69
N THR A 72 -17.38 5.50 -12.73
CA THR A 72 -18.28 4.91 -13.74
C THR A 72 -19.71 5.44 -13.62
N GLU A 73 -20.19 5.74 -12.42
CA GLU A 73 -21.49 6.38 -12.19
C GLU A 73 -21.55 7.80 -12.79
N GLU A 74 -20.50 8.59 -12.60
CA GLU A 74 -20.42 9.99 -13.07
C GLU A 74 -20.26 10.09 -14.59
N TYR A 75 -19.49 9.19 -15.20
CA TYR A 75 -19.10 9.24 -16.61
C TYR A 75 -19.82 8.20 -17.49
N GLY A 76 -21.12 8.02 -17.28
CA GLY A 76 -21.98 7.26 -18.22
C GLY A 76 -21.67 5.76 -18.33
N GLY A 77 -21.12 5.19 -17.27
CA GLY A 77 -20.75 3.77 -17.16
C GLY A 77 -19.36 3.43 -17.71
N TYR A 78 -18.62 4.42 -18.22
CA TYR A 78 -17.28 4.20 -18.75
C TYR A 78 -16.24 4.12 -17.64
N MET A 79 -15.31 3.18 -17.79
CA MET A 79 -14.12 3.05 -16.95
C MET A 79 -12.98 3.90 -17.54
N LEU A 80 -12.09 4.36 -16.67
CA LEU A 80 -10.89 5.11 -17.04
C LEU A 80 -9.88 4.22 -17.78
N CYS A 81 -9.15 4.79 -18.73
CA CYS A 81 -8.05 4.07 -19.34
C CYS A 81 -6.77 4.12 -18.51
N ASP A 82 -5.86 3.19 -18.79
CA ASP A 82 -4.53 3.11 -18.20
C ASP A 82 -3.58 4.25 -18.60
N GLY A 83 -3.98 5.09 -19.55
CA GLY A 83 -3.11 5.99 -20.29
C GLY A 83 -2.12 6.75 -19.40
N ILE A 84 -0.86 6.31 -19.43
CA ILE A 84 0.26 7.12 -18.98
C ILE A 84 0.55 8.06 -20.14
N PRO A 85 0.77 9.37 -19.90
CA PRO A 85 1.45 10.22 -20.87
C PRO A 85 2.93 9.80 -20.97
N SER A 86 3.24 8.52 -21.18
CA SER A 86 4.63 8.03 -21.21
C SER A 86 5.38 8.48 -22.46
N ASN A 87 4.69 9.00 -23.48
CA ASN A 87 5.34 9.77 -24.56
C ASN A 87 5.63 11.23 -24.20
N TYR A 88 5.16 11.71 -23.06
CA TYR A 88 5.28 13.11 -22.66
C TYR A 88 5.44 13.19 -21.14
N GLY A 89 6.62 12.86 -20.62
CA GLY A 89 6.90 12.89 -19.17
C GLY A 89 6.33 14.14 -18.51
N ALA A 90 5.64 14.00 -17.36
CA ALA A 90 5.01 14.98 -16.46
C ALA A 90 4.46 16.32 -16.97
N ALA A 91 5.19 17.02 -17.84
CA ALA A 91 4.78 18.23 -18.54
C ALA A 91 3.49 18.05 -19.37
N ALA A 92 3.06 16.81 -19.70
CA ALA A 92 1.76 16.57 -20.36
C ALA A 92 0.59 16.23 -19.44
N VAL A 93 0.79 16.20 -18.11
CA VAL A 93 -0.33 16.18 -17.14
C VAL A 93 -0.48 17.53 -16.44
N GLY A 94 0.29 18.54 -16.86
CA GLY A 94 0.14 19.92 -16.41
C GLY A 94 -1.06 20.63 -17.06
N PRO A 95 -1.56 21.72 -16.46
CA PRO A 95 -2.65 22.52 -17.03
C PRO A 95 -2.26 23.04 -18.43
N GLY A 96 -2.89 22.49 -19.48
CA GLY A 96 -2.66 22.89 -20.87
C GLY A 96 -2.53 21.73 -21.88
N TYR A 97 -2.43 20.48 -21.44
CA TYR A 97 -2.49 19.32 -22.33
C TYR A 97 -3.94 18.87 -22.52
N SER A 98 -4.39 18.74 -23.77
CA SER A 98 -5.71 18.20 -24.11
C SER A 98 -5.52 16.84 -24.77
N LEU A 99 -5.97 15.79 -24.09
CA LEU A 99 -6.11 14.49 -24.72
C LEU A 99 -7.20 14.57 -25.81
N PRO A 100 -7.12 13.75 -26.88
CA PRO A 100 -8.20 13.60 -27.84
C PRO A 100 -9.56 13.48 -27.14
N ALA A 101 -10.59 14.15 -27.67
CA ALA A 101 -11.94 14.10 -27.12
C ALA A 101 -12.39 12.64 -26.97
N GLY A 102 -12.55 12.19 -25.73
CA GLY A 102 -13.08 10.87 -25.42
C GLY A 102 -14.60 10.86 -25.44
N PRO A 103 -15.24 9.76 -25.00
CA PRO A 103 -16.69 9.61 -25.04
C PRO A 103 -17.43 10.53 -24.04
N TYR A 104 -16.72 11.30 -23.22
CA TYR A 104 -17.26 12.20 -22.19
C TYR A 104 -16.31 13.38 -21.92
N ASP A 105 -16.80 14.45 -21.32
CA ASP A 105 -16.01 15.61 -20.90
C ASP A 105 -15.36 15.34 -19.53
N GLY A 106 -14.05 15.05 -19.46
CA GLY A 106 -13.34 14.82 -18.19
C GLY A 106 -11.93 14.22 -18.39
N PRO A 107 -11.18 13.94 -17.30
CA PRO A 107 -9.92 13.22 -17.43
C PRO A 107 -10.15 11.82 -17.98
N TYR A 108 -9.26 11.40 -18.87
CA TYR A 108 -9.44 10.14 -19.61
C TYR A 108 -8.66 8.98 -19.00
N THR A 109 -7.69 9.29 -18.12
CA THR A 109 -6.77 8.31 -17.56
C THR A 109 -6.77 8.32 -16.04
N TRP A 110 -6.48 7.16 -15.44
CA TRP A 110 -6.28 7.05 -14.00
C TRP A 110 -5.17 7.97 -13.51
N CYS A 111 -4.05 8.00 -14.23
CA CYS A 111 -2.91 8.83 -13.91
C CYS A 111 -3.29 10.33 -13.80
N GLU A 112 -3.98 10.86 -14.81
CA GLU A 112 -4.44 12.24 -14.82
C GLU A 112 -5.40 12.52 -13.65
N THR A 113 -6.35 11.61 -13.42
CA THR A 113 -7.31 11.71 -12.33
C THR A 113 -6.61 11.78 -10.98
N TRP A 114 -5.61 10.92 -10.73
CA TRP A 114 -4.88 10.92 -9.47
C TRP A 114 -4.02 12.17 -9.27
N VAL A 115 -3.42 12.71 -10.34
CA VAL A 115 -2.67 13.97 -10.28
C VAL A 115 -3.60 15.15 -10.00
N GLN A 116 -4.70 15.30 -10.74
CA GLN A 116 -5.68 16.38 -10.55
C GLN A 116 -6.30 16.37 -9.15
N ARG A 117 -6.45 15.19 -8.55
CA ARG A 117 -7.00 15.00 -7.20
C ARG A 117 -5.93 15.06 -6.09
N GLY A 118 -4.65 15.19 -6.44
CA GLY A 118 -3.54 15.31 -5.47
C GLY A 118 -3.12 14.00 -4.78
N TYR A 119 -3.44 12.84 -5.36
CA TYR A 119 -2.95 11.53 -4.90
C TYR A 119 -1.63 11.13 -5.55
N LEU A 120 -1.27 11.78 -6.66
CA LEU A 120 0.03 11.69 -7.29
C LEU A 120 0.61 13.10 -7.43
N ASP A 121 1.83 13.27 -6.94
CA ASP A 121 2.59 14.50 -7.13
C ASP A 121 3.47 14.42 -8.37
N THR A 122 3.49 15.49 -9.15
CA THR A 122 4.46 15.65 -10.23
C THR A 122 5.78 16.17 -9.67
N VAL A 123 6.84 15.39 -9.80
CA VAL A 123 8.18 15.75 -9.29
C VAL A 123 8.95 16.53 -10.34
N ALA A 124 9.93 17.35 -9.92
CA ALA A 124 10.63 18.33 -10.77
C ALA A 124 11.39 17.71 -11.97
N ASP A 125 11.74 16.42 -11.91
CA ASP A 125 12.36 15.66 -13.00
C ASP A 125 11.33 15.10 -14.01
N GLY A 126 10.07 15.43 -13.80
CA GLY A 126 8.96 15.00 -14.61
C GLY A 126 8.44 13.60 -14.30
N THR A 127 8.66 13.12 -13.08
CA THR A 127 8.13 11.84 -12.60
C THR A 127 6.87 12.02 -11.76
N LEU A 128 6.22 10.91 -11.39
CA LEU A 128 5.05 10.89 -10.51
C LEU A 128 5.42 10.23 -9.18
N SER A 129 4.88 10.78 -8.09
CA SER A 129 5.10 10.33 -6.72
C SER A 129 3.77 9.99 -6.04
N ALA A 130 3.59 8.73 -5.63
CA ALA A 130 2.48 8.28 -4.78
C ALA A 130 2.75 8.41 -3.28
N LYS A 131 3.91 8.96 -2.91
CA LYS A 131 4.36 9.02 -1.51
C LYS A 131 3.36 9.74 -0.61
N GLY A 132 3.00 9.11 0.50
CA GLY A 132 2.03 9.62 1.46
C GLY A 132 0.58 9.51 1.01
N SER A 133 0.31 8.93 -0.16
CA SER A 133 -1.04 8.75 -0.70
C SER A 133 -1.54 7.31 -0.48
N ILE A 134 -2.83 7.09 -0.74
CA ILE A 134 -3.45 5.76 -0.66
C ILE A 134 -2.86 4.76 -1.66
N LEU A 135 -2.15 5.27 -2.67
CA LEU A 135 -1.52 4.46 -3.69
C LEU A 135 -0.17 3.87 -3.20
N GLU A 136 0.30 4.24 -2.01
CA GLU A 136 1.52 3.71 -1.40
C GLU A 136 1.21 2.53 -0.44
N CYS A 137 1.79 1.37 -0.74
CA CYS A 137 1.90 0.27 0.21
C CYS A 137 2.89 0.61 1.34
N PRO A 138 2.52 0.49 2.64
CA PRO A 138 3.37 0.81 3.78
C PRO A 138 4.50 -0.20 4.04
N THR A 139 4.49 -1.36 3.38
CA THR A 139 5.56 -2.38 3.50
C THR A 139 6.65 -2.17 2.46
N GLU A 140 6.31 -1.64 1.28
CA GLU A 140 7.26 -1.55 0.20
C GLU A 140 8.26 -0.43 0.44
N THR A 141 9.54 -0.79 0.46
CA THR A 141 10.62 0.18 0.40
C THR A 141 11.00 0.39 -1.04
N VAL A 142 10.57 1.51 -1.64
CA VAL A 142 11.07 1.93 -2.94
C VAL A 142 12.58 2.20 -2.79
N PRO A 143 13.48 1.48 -3.49
CA PRO A 143 14.90 1.73 -3.34
C PRO A 143 15.22 3.17 -3.81
N ALA A 144 16.21 3.83 -3.20
CA ALA A 144 16.48 5.26 -3.43
C ALA A 144 16.72 5.66 -4.90
N ASN A 145 17.07 4.70 -5.75
CA ASN A 145 17.29 4.87 -7.20
C ASN A 145 16.04 4.61 -8.06
N TYR A 146 14.95 4.16 -7.44
CA TYR A 146 13.65 3.95 -8.05
C TYR A 146 12.70 5.07 -7.63
N ARG A 147 11.89 5.53 -8.58
CA ARG A 147 10.97 6.66 -8.45
C ARG A 147 9.76 6.23 -7.61
N TYR A 148 9.18 7.11 -6.78
CA TYR A 148 8.05 6.82 -5.85
C TYR A 148 6.75 6.47 -6.60
N GLN A 149 6.72 5.30 -7.19
CA GLN A 149 5.68 4.83 -8.06
C GLN A 149 4.49 4.25 -7.27
N PRO A 150 3.24 4.35 -7.76
CA PRO A 150 2.10 3.68 -7.12
C PRO A 150 2.36 2.18 -6.92
N HIS A 151 1.92 1.64 -5.79
CA HIS A 151 2.11 0.23 -5.43
C HIS A 151 0.91 -0.65 -5.81
N TYR A 152 -0.15 -0.03 -6.33
CA TYR A 152 -1.36 -0.70 -6.83
C TYR A 152 -1.58 -0.33 -8.29
N GLY A 153 -1.59 -1.34 -9.15
CA GLY A 153 -1.72 -1.18 -10.59
C GLY A 153 -3.13 -1.47 -11.06
N TRP A 154 -3.46 -0.95 -12.23
CA TRP A 154 -4.74 -1.14 -12.90
C TRP A 154 -4.67 -2.27 -13.91
N ASN A 155 -5.79 -2.94 -14.11
CA ASN A 155 -5.89 -3.99 -15.11
C ASN A 155 -6.01 -3.40 -16.54
N TYR A 156 -4.85 -3.12 -17.13
CA TYR A 156 -4.76 -2.28 -18.31
C TYR A 156 -5.36 -2.88 -19.58
N VAL A 157 -5.18 -4.17 -19.84
CA VAL A 157 -5.46 -4.72 -21.18
C VAL A 157 -6.95 -4.55 -21.56
N TRP A 158 -7.89 -4.53 -20.61
CA TRP A 158 -9.33 -4.56 -20.95
C TRP A 158 -10.27 -3.72 -20.09
N LEU A 159 -9.79 -2.97 -19.09
CA LEU A 159 -10.67 -1.97 -18.45
C LEU A 159 -10.59 -0.59 -19.13
N GLY A 160 -9.75 -0.50 -20.13
CA GLY A 160 -9.53 0.67 -20.98
C GLY A 160 -8.03 0.87 -21.12
N HIS A 161 -7.57 0.96 -22.35
CA HIS A 161 -6.14 1.15 -22.62
C HIS A 161 -5.89 2.16 -23.71
N TRP A 162 -4.69 2.74 -23.67
CA TRP A 162 -4.14 3.52 -24.76
C TRP A 162 -3.17 2.67 -25.57
N TRP A 163 -3.43 2.50 -26.88
CA TRP A 163 -2.53 1.82 -27.80
C TRP A 163 -2.47 2.53 -29.13
N ASN A 164 -1.25 2.76 -29.65
CA ASN A 164 -1.02 3.33 -30.98
C ASN A 164 -1.78 4.66 -31.23
N ASN A 165 -1.83 5.55 -30.22
CA ASN A 165 -2.57 6.82 -30.23
C ASN A 165 -4.11 6.71 -30.22
N TYR A 166 -4.66 5.55 -29.86
CA TYR A 166 -6.10 5.35 -29.69
C TYR A 166 -6.44 4.99 -28.25
N TYR A 167 -7.47 5.64 -27.72
CA TYR A 167 -8.08 5.27 -26.45
C TYR A 167 -9.19 4.26 -26.69
N GLN A 168 -9.09 3.10 -26.05
CA GLN A 168 -10.19 2.18 -25.90
C GLN A 168 -10.82 2.40 -24.52
N PHE A 169 -12.08 2.81 -24.50
CA PHE A 169 -12.86 2.95 -23.28
C PHE A 169 -13.85 1.79 -23.19
N GLU A 170 -13.92 1.18 -22.01
CA GLU A 170 -14.83 0.07 -21.76
C GLU A 170 -15.92 0.47 -20.77
N LYS A 171 -17.14 0.02 -21.03
CA LYS A 171 -18.24 0.21 -20.09
C LYS A 171 -18.24 -0.92 -19.08
N LEU A 172 -18.44 -0.59 -17.80
CA LEU A 172 -18.58 -1.58 -16.74
C LEU A 172 -19.71 -2.58 -17.05
N SER A 173 -20.79 -2.11 -17.67
CA SER A 173 -21.93 -2.94 -18.08
C SER A 173 -21.63 -3.99 -19.16
N ARG A 174 -20.47 -3.90 -19.85
CA ARG A 174 -20.05 -4.91 -20.83
C ARG A 174 -19.34 -6.10 -20.17
N CYS A 175 -18.99 -5.99 -18.88
CA CYS A 175 -18.35 -7.07 -18.14
C CYS A 175 -19.40 -8.14 -17.80
N ALA A 176 -19.27 -9.33 -18.39
CA ALA A 176 -20.18 -10.45 -18.17
C ALA A 176 -19.93 -11.13 -16.81
N LEU A 177 -18.68 -11.16 -16.33
CA LEU A 177 -18.30 -11.75 -15.05
C LEU A 177 -17.53 -10.77 -14.14
N PRO A 178 -18.22 -9.82 -13.49
CA PRO A 178 -17.57 -8.86 -12.58
C PRO A 178 -16.88 -9.51 -11.37
N SER A 179 -17.40 -10.64 -10.89
CA SER A 179 -16.83 -11.39 -9.76
C SER A 179 -15.51 -12.09 -10.09
N ASP A 180 -15.24 -12.34 -11.37
CA ASP A 180 -14.02 -13.01 -11.80
C ASP A 180 -13.06 -12.00 -12.44
N THR A 181 -13.56 -10.84 -12.88
CA THR A 181 -12.77 -9.77 -13.51
C THR A 181 -12.11 -8.86 -12.49
N LEU A 182 -10.79 -8.76 -12.57
CA LEU A 182 -9.97 -7.94 -11.68
C LEU A 182 -9.80 -6.53 -12.21
N ALA A 183 -9.79 -5.55 -11.32
CA ALA A 183 -9.63 -4.13 -11.65
C ALA A 183 -8.32 -3.53 -11.16
N PHE A 184 -7.98 -3.80 -9.91
CA PHE A 184 -6.74 -3.32 -9.31
C PHE A 184 -6.03 -4.44 -8.59
N GLY A 185 -4.74 -4.27 -8.35
CA GLY A 185 -3.95 -5.20 -7.57
C GLY A 185 -2.60 -4.68 -7.20
N ASP A 186 -1.95 -5.37 -6.27
CA ASP A 186 -0.56 -5.07 -5.92
C ASP A 186 0.30 -5.23 -7.17
N SER A 187 0.87 -4.12 -7.64
CA SER A 187 1.77 -4.08 -8.79
C SER A 187 3.12 -3.57 -8.35
N GLY A 188 4.19 -4.01 -8.99
CA GLY A 188 5.46 -3.32 -8.86
C GLY A 188 6.43 -3.75 -9.95
N GLY A 189 7.24 -2.79 -10.37
CA GLY A 189 8.23 -3.00 -11.40
C GLY A 189 9.42 -2.08 -11.22
N ALA A 190 10.57 -2.61 -11.62
CA ALA A 190 11.87 -1.97 -11.64
C ALA A 190 12.03 -0.98 -12.82
N ASP A 191 10.97 -0.32 -13.28
CA ASP A 191 11.11 0.65 -14.36
C ASP A 191 10.10 1.79 -14.25
N ARG A 192 10.42 2.88 -14.94
CA ARG A 192 9.86 4.24 -14.82
C ARG A 192 8.33 4.34 -15.01
N ASP A 193 7.70 3.29 -15.55
CA ASP A 193 6.30 3.25 -15.98
C ASP A 193 5.49 2.10 -15.33
N ALA A 194 6.12 1.27 -14.49
CA ALA A 194 5.63 -0.07 -14.14
C ALA A 194 4.76 -0.15 -12.86
N SER A 195 3.97 0.89 -12.60
CA SER A 195 3.15 1.00 -11.39
C SER A 195 1.68 1.28 -11.64
N TYR A 196 1.31 1.40 -12.91
CA TYR A 196 -0.06 1.70 -13.31
C TYR A 196 -0.77 0.50 -13.92
N VAL A 197 -0.05 -0.59 -14.15
CA VAL A 197 -0.48 -1.64 -15.07
C VAL A 197 -0.17 -3.02 -14.49
N ILE A 198 -1.16 -3.89 -14.49
CA ILE A 198 -1.04 -5.33 -14.25
C ILE A 198 -1.14 -6.06 -15.60
N ASN A 199 -0.01 -6.63 -16.06
CA ASN A 199 0.05 -7.52 -17.23
C ASN A 199 0.41 -8.94 -16.79
N TRP A 200 -0.39 -9.91 -17.24
CA TRP A 200 -0.23 -11.32 -16.91
C TRP A 200 0.64 -12.13 -17.87
N SER A 201 1.42 -11.50 -18.76
CA SER A 201 2.28 -12.24 -19.68
C SER A 201 3.76 -12.19 -19.24
N PRO A 202 4.24 -13.16 -18.42
CA PRO A 202 5.65 -13.24 -18.03
C PRO A 202 6.61 -13.26 -19.23
N ALA A 203 6.16 -13.79 -20.37
CA ALA A 203 6.95 -13.90 -21.59
C ALA A 203 7.00 -12.59 -22.41
N GLN A 204 6.01 -11.70 -22.26
CA GLN A 204 5.91 -10.48 -23.07
C GLN A 204 6.21 -9.20 -22.27
N ALA A 205 5.99 -9.21 -20.96
CA ALA A 205 6.22 -8.02 -20.14
C ALA A 205 6.50 -8.37 -18.66
N PRO A 206 7.72 -8.83 -18.33
CA PRO A 206 8.10 -9.26 -16.97
C PRO A 206 8.05 -8.14 -15.91
N LEU A 207 7.85 -6.89 -16.33
CA LEU A 207 7.84 -5.70 -15.47
C LEU A 207 6.46 -5.34 -14.89
N TYR A 208 5.36 -5.89 -15.40
CA TYR A 208 3.98 -5.53 -14.99
C TYR A 208 3.28 -6.65 -14.22
N ILE A 209 4.06 -7.53 -13.61
CA ILE A 209 3.56 -8.68 -12.89
C ILE A 209 3.08 -8.25 -11.49
N PRO A 210 1.99 -8.83 -10.95
CA PRO A 210 1.61 -8.57 -9.57
C PRO A 210 2.72 -8.90 -8.58
N GLN A 211 2.93 -8.02 -7.60
CA GLN A 211 3.99 -8.18 -6.61
C GLN A 211 3.42 -8.72 -5.30
N PRO A 212 3.78 -9.94 -4.88
CA PRO A 212 3.38 -10.45 -3.58
C PRO A 212 4.17 -9.74 -2.46
N ARG A 213 3.55 -8.75 -1.82
CA ARG A 213 4.19 -7.91 -0.78
C ARG A 213 4.05 -8.48 0.63
N HIS A 214 3.01 -9.26 0.88
CA HIS A 214 2.66 -9.71 2.24
C HIS A 214 2.72 -11.23 2.35
N SER A 215 3.81 -11.73 2.94
CA SER A 215 3.99 -13.18 3.20
C SER A 215 3.79 -14.05 1.96
N GLY A 216 4.27 -13.60 0.79
CA GLY A 216 4.13 -14.33 -0.47
C GLY A 216 2.74 -14.24 -1.13
N THR A 217 1.88 -13.33 -0.65
CA THR A 217 0.56 -13.05 -1.24
C THR A 217 0.48 -11.63 -1.78
N ALA A 218 -0.33 -11.44 -2.83
CA ALA A 218 -0.66 -10.15 -3.41
C ALA A 218 -2.17 -9.89 -3.27
N GLY A 219 -2.55 -8.67 -2.94
CA GLY A 219 -3.92 -8.21 -2.87
C GLY A 219 -4.46 -7.78 -4.22
N PHE A 220 -5.74 -8.04 -4.44
CA PHE A 220 -6.45 -7.73 -5.67
C PHE A 220 -7.88 -7.28 -5.39
N PHE A 221 -8.43 -6.49 -6.30
CA PHE A 221 -9.79 -5.96 -6.27
C PHE A 221 -10.52 -6.38 -7.53
N TRP A 222 -11.74 -6.88 -7.39
CA TRP A 222 -12.61 -7.34 -8.48
C TRP A 222 -13.71 -6.34 -8.80
N LEU A 223 -14.24 -6.41 -10.02
CA LEU A 223 -15.28 -5.50 -10.51
C LEU A 223 -16.64 -5.66 -9.84
N ASP A 224 -16.84 -6.71 -9.03
CA ASP A 224 -17.98 -6.84 -8.11
C ASP A 224 -17.77 -6.10 -6.76
N GLY A 225 -16.57 -5.57 -6.51
CA GLY A 225 -16.23 -4.82 -5.32
C GLY A 225 -15.50 -5.60 -4.22
N HIS A 226 -15.29 -6.92 -4.38
CA HIS A 226 -14.58 -7.68 -3.37
C HIS A 226 -13.05 -7.52 -3.48
N VAL A 227 -12.37 -7.77 -2.36
CA VAL A 227 -10.91 -7.76 -2.27
C VAL A 227 -10.46 -9.10 -1.72
N ALA A 228 -9.52 -9.73 -2.39
CA ALA A 228 -8.93 -10.99 -1.96
C ALA A 228 -7.41 -10.95 -2.12
N ARG A 229 -6.72 -11.81 -1.37
CA ARG A 229 -5.28 -12.01 -1.51
C ARG A 229 -5.04 -13.37 -2.12
N LEU A 230 -4.21 -13.42 -3.15
CA LEU A 230 -3.81 -14.66 -3.81
C LEU A 230 -2.33 -14.94 -3.51
N PRO A 231 -1.96 -16.21 -3.27
CA PRO A 231 -0.55 -16.60 -3.19
C PRO A 231 0.12 -16.46 -4.55
N GLN A 232 1.44 -16.27 -4.53
CA GLN A 232 2.26 -16.10 -5.73
C GLN A 232 2.09 -17.22 -6.78
N GLU A 233 1.84 -18.45 -6.35
CA GLU A 233 1.60 -19.60 -7.24
C GLU A 233 0.27 -19.54 -7.99
N ASP A 234 -0.81 -19.12 -7.30
CA ASP A 234 -2.15 -18.98 -7.88
C ASP A 234 -2.22 -17.78 -8.81
N ILE A 235 -1.46 -16.75 -8.48
CA ILE A 235 -1.16 -15.64 -9.39
C ILE A 235 -0.68 -16.30 -10.70
N TYR A 236 0.53 -16.84 -10.78
CA TYR A 236 1.12 -17.19 -12.09
C TYR A 236 0.42 -18.31 -12.86
N SER A 237 -0.26 -19.22 -12.16
CA SER A 237 -0.89 -20.39 -12.78
C SER A 237 -2.26 -20.09 -13.41
N ASN A 238 -2.98 -19.05 -12.94
CA ASN A 238 -4.35 -18.75 -13.37
C ASN A 238 -4.45 -17.60 -14.39
N SER A 239 -3.71 -17.72 -15.50
CA SER A 239 -3.77 -16.76 -16.62
C SER A 239 -5.16 -16.60 -17.26
N ALA A 240 -6.10 -17.51 -16.96
CA ALA A 240 -7.45 -17.56 -17.52
C ALA A 240 -8.50 -16.74 -16.75
N TYR A 241 -8.19 -16.19 -15.57
CA TYR A 241 -9.24 -15.73 -14.65
C TYR A 241 -9.86 -14.36 -14.96
N TYR A 242 -9.33 -13.55 -15.88
CA TYR A 242 -9.67 -12.13 -15.85
C TYR A 242 -10.53 -11.57 -16.97
N TRP A 243 -11.15 -12.38 -17.83
CA TRP A 243 -11.87 -11.83 -18.99
C TRP A 243 -13.14 -12.59 -19.32
N GLN A 244 -14.29 -11.96 -19.11
CA GLN A 244 -15.47 -12.22 -19.93
C GLN A 244 -16.17 -10.89 -20.19
N PHE A 245 -15.61 -10.02 -21.02
CA PHE A 245 -16.43 -9.01 -21.68
C PHE A 245 -17.12 -9.71 -22.87
N GLU A 246 -18.44 -9.56 -23.01
CA GLU A 246 -19.12 -10.09 -24.20
C GLU A 246 -18.54 -9.42 -25.46
N LYS A 247 -18.20 -10.24 -26.46
CA LYS A 247 -17.68 -9.79 -27.74
C LYS A 247 -18.73 -9.03 -28.54
#